data_AF-A0A259ETW4-F1
#
_entry.id   AF-A0A259ETW4-F1
#
_cell.length_a   1.000
_cell.length_b   1.000
_cell.length_c   1.000
_cell.angle_alpha   90.00
_cell.angle_beta   90.00
_cell.angle_gamma   90.00
#
_symmetry.space_group_name_H-M   'P 1'
#
loop_
_entity.id
_entity.type
_entity.pdbx_description
1 polymer ?
#
loop_
_entity_poly.entity_id
_entity_poly.type
_entity_poly.pdbx_seq_one_letter_code
_entity_poly.pdbx_strand_id
1 'polypeptide(L)'
;MGMSIRAYAQHRGVSHEAVRKAIAAGRIQKEADGGIDPAKADAQWQRHTRPAPLSSAKNVATRVATPVATSRPSSAPPTPSAGDEARGVDYHKARAVRETYAARLAKLEFEERSDKLVSKDEVDAKVFTLARQLRERMQQIPNKVAPEIVALVVDKPDVRGVADLIDRAIHQALEELVA
;
A
#
# COMPACT_ATOMS: atom_id res chain seq x y z
N MET A 1 54.12 8.08 6.52
CA MET A 1 53.83 8.68 5.20
C MET A 1 52.33 8.69 4.99
N GLY A 2 51.68 9.84 5.15
CA GLY A 2 50.23 9.96 4.93
C GLY A 2 49.90 10.08 3.44
N MET A 3 48.92 9.32 2.96
CA MET A 3 48.42 9.43 1.59
C MET A 3 47.43 10.58 1.44
N SER A 4 47.34 11.18 0.25
CA SER A 4 46.33 12.20 -0.03
C SER A 4 44.91 11.59 -0.08
N ILE A 5 43.88 12.43 0.10
CA ILE A 5 42.46 12.00 0.07
C ILE A 5 42.13 11.24 -1.23
N ARG A 6 42.66 11.70 -2.36
CA ARG A 6 42.42 11.07 -3.68
C ARG A 6 43.14 9.74 -3.80
N ALA A 7 44.38 9.64 -3.31
CA ALA A 7 45.14 8.40 -3.30
C ALA A 7 44.48 7.33 -2.42
N TYR A 8 43.98 7.73 -1.23
CA TYR A 8 43.25 6.84 -0.34
C TYR A 8 41.89 6.39 -0.93
N ALA A 9 41.17 7.30 -1.60
CA ALA A 9 39.93 6.95 -2.30
C ALA A 9 40.16 5.88 -3.38
N GLN A 10 41.23 6.02 -4.16
CA GLN A 10 41.64 5.04 -5.17
C GLN A 10 42.04 3.70 -4.54
N HIS A 11 42.81 3.73 -3.44
CA HIS A 11 43.25 2.53 -2.72
C HIS A 11 42.07 1.71 -2.16
N ARG A 12 41.02 2.38 -1.68
CA ARG A 12 39.82 1.75 -1.10
C ARG A 12 38.70 1.48 -2.12
N GLY A 13 38.83 1.97 -3.36
CA GLY A 13 37.81 1.78 -4.42
C GLY A 13 36.53 2.60 -4.21
N VAL A 14 36.60 3.72 -3.49
CA VAL A 14 35.45 4.62 -3.23
C VAL A 14 35.67 5.98 -3.87
N SER A 15 34.61 6.75 -4.13
CA SER A 15 34.76 8.11 -4.66
C SER A 15 35.43 9.06 -3.66
N HIS A 16 36.19 10.05 -4.13
CA HIS A 16 36.83 11.02 -3.23
C HIS A 16 35.80 11.83 -2.42
N GLU A 17 34.58 12.01 -2.96
CA GLU A 17 33.45 12.60 -2.26
C GLU A 17 32.99 11.75 -1.08
N ALA A 18 32.95 10.42 -1.23
CA ALA A 18 32.64 9.51 -0.13
C ALA A 18 33.66 9.64 1.00
N VAL A 19 34.95 9.76 0.67
CA VAL A 19 36.01 10.00 1.66
C VAL A 19 35.85 11.37 2.33
N ARG A 20 35.55 12.43 1.57
CA ARG A 20 35.25 13.76 2.14
C ARG A 20 34.06 13.72 3.09
N LYS A 21 32.99 13.02 2.72
CA LYS A 21 31.78 12.86 3.54
C LYS A 21 32.07 12.05 4.82
N ALA A 22 32.93 11.04 4.74
CA ALA A 22 33.35 10.28 5.92
C ALA A 22 34.21 11.10 6.87
N ILE A 23 35.10 11.94 6.35
CA ILE A 23 35.87 12.91 7.15
C ILE A 23 34.94 13.94 7.79
N ALA A 24 34.02 14.53 7.03
CA ALA A 24 33.06 15.51 7.54
C ALA A 24 32.12 14.93 8.61
N ALA A 25 31.78 13.64 8.49
CA ALA A 25 31.00 12.91 9.47
C ALA A 25 31.82 12.39 10.66
N GLY A 26 33.12 12.71 10.74
CA GLY A 26 34.00 12.27 11.82
C GLY A 26 34.31 10.77 11.84
N ARG A 27 34.03 10.04 10.74
CA ARG A 27 34.28 8.59 10.63
C ARG A 27 35.71 8.24 10.26
N ILE A 28 36.47 9.21 9.72
CA ILE A 28 37.91 9.10 9.46
C ILE A 28 38.57 10.37 10.00
N GLN A 29 39.66 10.20 10.74
CA GLN A 29 40.48 11.29 11.21
C GLN A 29 41.63 11.57 10.23
N LYS A 30 41.90 12.86 9.97
CA LYS A 30 43.11 13.30 9.28
C LYS A 30 44.26 13.42 10.28
N GLU A 31 45.46 13.02 9.87
CA GLU A 31 46.68 13.21 10.67
C GLU A 31 47.08 14.69 10.69
N ALA A 32 47.91 15.10 11.66
CA ALA A 32 48.33 16.50 11.85
C ALA A 32 49.01 17.11 10.61
N ASP A 33 49.63 16.28 9.77
CA ASP A 33 50.28 16.68 8.51
C ASP A 33 49.30 16.79 7.31
N GLY A 34 47.98 16.64 7.55
CA GLY A 34 46.94 16.74 6.51
C GLY A 34 46.76 15.50 5.63
N GLY A 35 47.56 14.45 5.85
CA GLY A 35 47.48 13.14 5.18
C GLY A 35 46.52 12.15 5.85
N ILE A 36 46.20 11.07 5.14
CA ILE A 36 45.43 9.92 5.63
C ILE A 36 46.36 8.71 5.72
N ASP A 37 46.45 8.09 6.89
CA ASP A 37 47.07 6.78 7.07
C ASP A 37 46.06 5.69 6.66
N PRO A 38 46.31 4.92 5.58
CA PRO A 38 45.32 3.98 5.04
C PRO A 38 44.89 2.92 6.06
N ALA A 39 45.82 2.38 6.85
CA ALA A 39 45.51 1.31 7.80
C ALA A 39 44.62 1.80 8.96
N LYS A 40 44.89 3.00 9.49
CA LYS A 40 44.06 3.62 10.54
C LYS A 40 42.70 4.04 10.01
N ALA A 41 42.66 4.65 8.82
CA ALA A 41 41.43 5.14 8.21
C ALA A 41 40.48 4.00 7.84
N ASP A 42 40.99 2.86 7.40
CA ASP A 42 40.18 1.68 7.08
C ASP A 42 39.51 1.11 8.34
N ALA A 43 40.27 1.01 9.45
CA ALA A 43 39.77 0.56 10.74
C ALA A 43 38.73 1.53 11.34
N GLN A 44 38.98 2.84 11.26
CA GLN A 44 38.03 3.86 11.71
C GLN A 44 36.74 3.83 10.88
N TRP A 45 36.85 3.69 9.56
CA TRP A 45 35.70 3.59 8.68
C TRP A 45 34.82 2.39 9.05
N GLN A 46 35.41 1.21 9.24
CA GLN A 46 34.65 0.01 9.63
C GLN A 46 34.03 0.14 11.02
N ARG A 47 34.76 0.68 12.00
CA ARG A 47 34.24 0.87 13.37
C ARG A 47 33.08 1.85 13.45
N HIS A 48 33.12 2.93 12.66
CA HIS A 48 32.12 4.00 12.69
C HIS A 48 31.04 3.87 11.60
N THR A 49 31.14 2.86 10.74
CA THR A 49 30.11 2.54 9.74
C THR A 49 29.39 1.26 10.15
N ARG A 50 28.25 1.42 10.83
CA ARG A 50 27.33 0.30 11.06
C ARG A 50 26.77 -0.19 9.72
N PRO A 51 26.64 -1.50 9.49
CA PRO A 51 25.89 -2.00 8.34
C PRO A 51 24.44 -1.55 8.51
N ALA A 52 23.94 -0.73 7.58
CA ALA A 52 22.51 -0.57 7.42
C ALA A 52 21.95 -1.94 7.00
N PRO A 53 20.86 -2.43 7.59
CA PRO A 53 20.23 -3.67 7.12
C PRO A 53 19.90 -3.52 5.63
N LEU A 54 20.27 -4.53 4.84
CA LEU A 54 19.98 -4.61 3.43
C LEU A 54 18.46 -4.59 3.21
N SER A 55 17.90 -3.42 2.93
CA SER A 55 16.62 -3.34 2.22
C SER A 55 16.95 -3.49 0.75
N SER A 56 16.77 -4.72 0.27
CA SER A 56 17.03 -5.18 -1.07
C SER A 56 16.48 -4.27 -2.17
N ALA A 57 17.30 -4.14 -3.19
CA ALA A 57 17.01 -3.58 -4.49
C ALA A 57 15.75 -4.17 -5.13
N LYS A 58 14.82 -3.32 -5.57
CA LYS A 58 14.11 -3.47 -6.85
C LYS A 58 13.40 -2.18 -7.22
N ASN A 59 13.82 -1.59 -8.34
CA ASN A 59 13.04 -0.85 -9.34
C ASN A 59 13.90 0.23 -10.01
N VAL A 60 14.90 -0.25 -10.75
CA VAL A 60 15.37 0.40 -11.97
C VAL A 60 14.62 -0.26 -13.13
N ALA A 61 14.26 0.56 -14.12
CA ALA A 61 13.65 0.26 -15.42
C ALA A 61 12.11 0.22 -15.47
N THR A 62 11.52 1.32 -15.93
CA THR A 62 11.03 1.41 -17.33
C THR A 62 10.82 2.88 -17.68
N ARG A 63 11.77 3.48 -18.42
CA ARG A 63 11.53 4.71 -19.18
C ARG A 63 10.75 4.32 -20.43
N VAL A 64 9.47 4.68 -20.49
CA VAL A 64 8.70 4.67 -21.75
C VAL A 64 9.07 5.92 -22.54
N ALA A 65 9.39 5.69 -23.81
CA ALA A 65 9.72 6.70 -24.80
C ALA A 65 8.46 7.41 -25.30
N THR A 66 8.54 8.72 -25.45
CA THR A 66 7.78 9.49 -26.46
C THR A 66 8.67 10.62 -26.97
N PRO A 67 8.81 10.79 -28.30
CA PRO A 67 9.64 11.82 -28.90
C PRO A 67 8.84 13.10 -29.15
N VAL A 68 9.36 14.27 -28.81
CA VAL A 68 9.09 15.48 -29.58
C VAL A 68 10.23 16.50 -29.48
N ALA A 69 10.73 16.81 -30.68
CA ALA A 69 11.47 17.94 -31.22
C ALA A 69 12.01 19.11 -30.33
N THR A 70 13.28 19.44 -30.64
CA THR A 70 13.81 20.81 -30.87
C THR A 70 14.18 21.70 -29.67
N SER A 71 15.47 21.73 -29.29
CA SER A 71 16.45 22.78 -29.71
C SER A 71 17.61 23.00 -28.70
N ARG A 72 18.82 22.82 -29.25
CA ARG A 72 20.11 23.52 -29.02
C ARG A 72 20.86 23.42 -27.66
N PRO A 73 22.18 23.16 -27.68
CA PRO A 73 23.00 23.05 -26.48
C PRO A 73 23.57 24.42 -26.07
N SER A 74 23.68 24.68 -24.76
CA SER A 74 24.59 25.70 -24.25
C SER A 74 25.30 25.20 -22.99
N SER A 75 26.62 25.23 -23.11
CA SER A 75 27.63 24.93 -22.11
C SER A 75 27.86 26.13 -21.19
N ALA A 76 27.63 25.98 -19.88
CA ALA A 76 28.31 26.74 -18.81
C ALA A 76 27.95 26.14 -17.43
N PRO A 77 28.86 26.17 -16.45
CA PRO A 77 28.71 25.49 -15.17
C PRO A 77 27.75 26.23 -14.22
N PRO A 78 26.90 25.56 -13.43
CA PRO A 78 26.14 26.27 -12.42
C PRO A 78 27.03 26.57 -11.21
N THR A 79 27.26 27.86 -11.01
CA THR A 79 27.57 28.45 -9.70
C THR A 79 26.53 28.04 -8.66
N PRO A 80 26.92 27.91 -7.38
CA PRO A 80 26.00 27.55 -6.31
C PRO A 80 25.18 28.77 -5.88
N SER A 81 23.88 28.54 -5.68
CA SER A 81 22.94 29.29 -4.84
C SER A 81 21.64 29.63 -5.59
N ALA A 82 20.51 29.49 -4.88
CA ALA A 82 19.11 29.66 -5.30
C ALA A 82 18.36 28.45 -5.93
N GLY A 83 18.91 27.23 -5.89
CA GLY A 83 18.21 26.01 -6.36
C GLY A 83 17.69 25.07 -5.27
N ASP A 84 18.18 25.21 -4.03
CA ASP A 84 17.85 24.29 -2.93
C ASP A 84 16.54 24.64 -2.23
N GLU A 85 16.14 25.90 -2.20
CA GLU A 85 14.86 26.29 -1.58
C GLU A 85 13.66 25.83 -2.41
N ALA A 86 13.71 25.96 -3.74
CA ALA A 86 12.62 25.49 -4.62
C ALA A 86 12.45 23.97 -4.56
N ARG A 87 13.55 23.20 -4.57
CA ARG A 87 13.52 21.74 -4.39
C ARG A 87 13.14 21.32 -2.98
N GLY A 88 13.54 22.09 -1.96
CA GLY A 88 13.12 21.90 -0.57
C GLY A 88 11.63 22.12 -0.39
N VAL A 89 11.08 23.18 -0.97
CA VAL A 89 9.64 23.50 -0.95
C VAL A 89 8.83 22.41 -1.65
N ASP A 90 9.29 21.90 -2.81
CA ASP A 90 8.63 20.79 -3.50
C ASP A 90 8.69 19.48 -2.69
N TYR A 91 9.81 19.22 -2.00
CA TYR A 91 9.92 18.08 -1.09
C TYR A 91 8.99 18.21 0.13
N HIS A 92 8.88 19.41 0.73
CA HIS A 92 7.97 19.66 1.84
C HIS A 92 6.50 19.50 1.42
N LYS A 93 6.13 19.98 0.23
CA LYS A 93 4.80 19.77 -0.35
C LYS A 93 4.52 18.28 -0.59
N ALA A 94 5.44 17.56 -1.21
CA ALA A 94 5.30 16.12 -1.44
C ALA A 94 5.19 15.32 -0.13
N ARG A 95 5.96 15.71 0.89
CA ARG A 95 5.90 15.11 2.23
C ARG A 95 4.57 15.38 2.92
N ALA A 96 4.08 16.63 2.90
CA ALA A 96 2.80 16.99 3.48
C ALA A 96 1.65 16.19 2.86
N VAL A 97 1.64 16.05 1.52
CA VAL A 97 0.63 15.25 0.81
C VAL A 97 0.68 13.78 1.26
N ARG A 98 1.87 13.17 1.28
CA ARG A 98 2.03 11.78 1.75
C ARG A 98 1.56 11.59 3.20
N GLU A 99 1.87 12.54 4.07
CA GLU A 99 1.51 12.51 5.48
C GLU A 99 0.00 12.66 5.69
N THR A 100 -0.66 13.52 4.91
CA THR A 100 -2.14 13.62 4.94
C THR A 100 -2.83 12.34 4.47
N TYR A 101 -2.32 11.69 3.41
CA TYR A 101 -2.88 10.41 2.96
C TYR A 101 -2.60 9.28 3.95
N ALA A 102 -1.41 9.25 4.56
CA ALA A 102 -1.08 8.29 5.61
C ALA A 102 -1.99 8.46 6.84
N ALA A 103 -2.27 9.70 7.25
CA ALA A 103 -3.20 9.99 8.34
C ALA A 103 -4.64 9.54 8.01
N ARG A 104 -5.10 9.75 6.77
CA ARG A 104 -6.42 9.28 6.32
C ARG A 104 -6.52 7.75 6.27
N LEU A 105 -5.47 7.08 5.81
CA LEU A 105 -5.41 5.61 5.80
C LEU A 105 -5.42 5.05 7.23
N ALA A 106 -4.59 5.61 8.12
CA ALA A 106 -4.56 5.22 9.53
C ALA A 106 -5.92 5.45 10.22
N LYS A 107 -6.64 6.51 9.84
CA LYS A 107 -8.01 6.74 10.31
C LYS A 107 -8.98 5.67 9.82
N LEU A 108 -8.97 5.33 8.53
CA LEU A 108 -9.83 4.28 7.96
C LEU A 108 -9.55 2.92 8.61
N GLU A 109 -8.27 2.55 8.75
CA GLU A 109 -7.89 1.30 9.42
C GLU A 109 -8.26 1.29 10.91
N PHE A 110 -8.17 2.43 11.59
CA PHE A 110 -8.64 2.54 12.98
C PHE A 110 -10.16 2.36 13.06
N GLU A 111 -10.90 2.99 12.15
CA GLU A 111 -12.36 2.88 12.09
C GLU A 111 -12.81 1.44 11.75
N GLU A 112 -12.13 0.76 10.83
CA GLU A 112 -12.30 -0.65 10.49
C GLU A 112 -11.99 -1.58 11.69
N ARG A 113 -10.84 -1.40 12.35
CA ARG A 113 -10.48 -2.17 13.57
C ARG A 113 -11.35 -1.86 14.78
N SER A 114 -12.02 -0.69 14.79
CA SER A 114 -12.96 -0.30 15.83
C SER A 114 -14.40 -0.76 15.56
N ASP A 115 -14.59 -1.66 14.58
CA ASP A 115 -15.88 -2.19 14.13
C ASP A 115 -16.88 -1.10 13.66
N LYS A 116 -16.39 0.08 13.28
CA LYS A 116 -17.23 1.18 12.76
C LYS A 116 -17.37 1.17 11.24
N LEU A 117 -16.47 0.49 10.54
CA LEU A 117 -16.49 0.33 9.09
C LEU A 117 -16.43 -1.16 8.74
N VAL A 118 -17.26 -1.56 7.77
CA VAL A 118 -17.23 -2.90 7.16
C VAL A 118 -16.83 -2.74 5.70
N SER A 119 -16.03 -3.66 5.19
CA SER A 119 -15.67 -3.69 3.77
C SER A 119 -16.93 -3.76 2.89
N LYS A 120 -17.00 -2.86 1.89
CA LYS A 120 -18.11 -2.85 0.94
C LYS A 120 -18.26 -4.19 0.22
N ASP A 121 -17.14 -4.79 -0.19
CA ASP A 121 -17.14 -6.05 -0.93
C ASP A 121 -17.72 -7.20 -0.08
N GLU A 122 -17.48 -7.19 1.23
CA GLU A 122 -18.06 -8.17 2.15
C GLU A 122 -19.56 -7.99 2.33
N VAL A 123 -20.03 -6.74 2.43
CA VAL A 123 -21.45 -6.43 2.52
C VAL A 123 -22.16 -6.85 1.22
N ASP A 124 -21.60 -6.49 0.07
CA ASP A 124 -22.16 -6.84 -1.24
C ASP A 124 -22.23 -8.38 -1.41
N ALA A 125 -21.19 -9.11 -1.02
CA ALA A 125 -21.18 -10.58 -1.04
C ALA A 125 -22.24 -11.20 -0.11
N LYS A 126 -22.39 -10.67 1.11
CA LYS A 126 -23.40 -11.14 2.08
C LYS A 126 -24.82 -10.84 1.58
N VAL A 127 -25.07 -9.62 1.07
CA VAL A 127 -26.35 -9.22 0.49
C VAL A 127 -26.71 -10.10 -0.71
N PHE A 128 -25.75 -10.36 -1.61
CA PHE A 128 -25.97 -11.24 -2.75
C PHE A 128 -26.32 -12.67 -2.33
N THR A 129 -25.64 -13.17 -1.29
CA THR A 129 -25.92 -14.50 -0.73
C THR A 129 -27.32 -14.57 -0.12
N LEU A 130 -27.71 -13.56 0.67
CA LEU A 130 -29.05 -13.48 1.25
C LEU A 130 -30.14 -13.37 0.18
N ALA A 131 -29.94 -12.52 -0.84
CA ALA A 131 -30.88 -12.38 -1.95
C ALA A 131 -31.03 -13.69 -2.74
N ARG A 132 -29.93 -14.42 -2.95
CA ARG A 132 -29.95 -15.74 -3.58
C ARG A 132 -30.75 -16.75 -2.74
N GLN A 133 -30.52 -16.79 -1.43
CA GLN A 133 -31.25 -17.68 -0.52
C GLN A 133 -32.75 -17.35 -0.52
N LEU A 134 -33.12 -16.07 -0.45
CA LEU A 134 -34.51 -15.63 -0.55
C LEU A 134 -35.15 -16.09 -1.86
N ARG A 135 -34.50 -15.85 -3.01
CA ARG A 135 -35.01 -16.26 -4.32
C ARG A 135 -35.22 -17.77 -4.39
N GLU A 136 -34.23 -18.54 -3.94
CA GLU A 136 -34.32 -20.00 -3.92
C GLU A 136 -35.52 -20.45 -3.08
N ARG A 137 -35.67 -19.94 -1.86
CA ARG A 137 -36.78 -20.30 -0.98
C ARG A 137 -38.15 -19.94 -1.55
N MET A 138 -38.29 -18.74 -2.11
CA MET A 138 -39.52 -18.33 -2.79
C MET A 138 -39.88 -19.27 -3.94
N GLN A 139 -38.90 -19.76 -4.70
CA GLN A 139 -39.12 -20.72 -5.78
C GLN A 139 -39.44 -22.13 -5.30
N GLN A 140 -39.05 -22.49 -4.07
CA GLN A 140 -39.36 -23.79 -3.48
C GLN A 140 -40.74 -23.84 -2.80
N ILE A 141 -41.39 -22.70 -2.53
CA ILE A 141 -42.73 -22.67 -1.91
C ILE A 141 -43.75 -23.51 -2.69
N PRO A 142 -43.92 -23.35 -4.02
CA PRO A 142 -44.91 -24.13 -4.75
C PRO A 142 -44.66 -25.64 -4.64
N ASN A 143 -43.40 -26.07 -4.69
CA ASN A 143 -43.05 -27.49 -4.57
C ASN A 143 -43.41 -28.07 -3.19
N LYS A 144 -43.30 -27.27 -2.13
CA LYS A 144 -43.67 -27.67 -0.76
C LYS A 144 -45.18 -27.71 -0.55
N VAL A 145 -45.90 -26.70 -1.05
CA VAL A 145 -47.32 -26.48 -0.73
C VAL A 145 -48.26 -27.18 -1.73
N ALA A 146 -47.81 -27.46 -2.97
CA ALA A 146 -48.66 -28.09 -3.99
C ALA A 146 -49.25 -29.45 -3.57
N PRO A 147 -48.51 -30.38 -2.93
CA PRO A 147 -49.09 -31.63 -2.44
C PRO A 147 -50.18 -31.41 -1.39
N GLU A 148 -49.98 -30.44 -0.49
CA GLU A 148 -50.95 -30.08 0.55
C GLU A 148 -52.21 -29.44 -0.03
N ILE A 149 -52.05 -28.55 -1.02
CA ILE A 149 -53.17 -27.96 -1.77
C ILE A 149 -53.97 -29.04 -2.49
N VAL A 150 -53.31 -29.97 -3.19
CA VAL A 150 -54.01 -31.06 -3.89
C VAL A 150 -54.80 -31.92 -2.91
N ALA A 151 -54.21 -32.28 -1.76
CA ALA A 151 -54.90 -33.05 -0.74
C ALA A 151 -56.12 -32.30 -0.18
N LEU A 152 -55.98 -31.00 0.12
CA LEU A 152 -57.06 -30.16 0.62
C LEU A 152 -58.21 -30.05 -0.39
N VAL A 153 -57.90 -29.78 -1.66
CA VAL A 153 -58.90 -29.60 -2.73
C VAL A 153 -59.68 -30.89 -3.00
N VAL A 154 -59.04 -32.05 -2.87
CA VAL A 154 -59.70 -33.36 -3.04
C VAL A 154 -60.65 -33.67 -1.88
N ASP A 155 -60.28 -33.34 -0.64
CA ASP A 155 -61.15 -33.56 0.53
C ASP A 155 -62.30 -32.55 0.58
N LYS A 156 -61.96 -31.25 0.53
CA LYS A 156 -62.92 -30.14 0.54
C LYS A 156 -62.40 -28.98 -0.31
N PRO A 157 -63.00 -28.73 -1.49
CA PRO A 157 -62.60 -27.61 -2.32
C PRO A 157 -62.98 -26.29 -1.62
N ASP A 158 -62.00 -25.66 -0.98
CA ASP A 158 -62.11 -24.36 -0.34
C ASP A 158 -60.96 -23.45 -0.77
N VAL A 159 -61.32 -22.30 -1.35
CA VAL A 159 -60.36 -21.29 -1.82
C VAL A 159 -59.65 -20.61 -0.65
N ARG A 160 -60.32 -20.45 0.51
CA ARG A 160 -59.73 -19.81 1.69
C ARG A 160 -58.64 -20.68 2.29
N GLY A 161 -58.90 -21.98 2.46
CA GLY A 161 -57.89 -22.93 2.93
C GLY A 161 -56.64 -22.98 2.05
N VAL A 162 -56.78 -22.85 0.73
CA VAL A 162 -55.64 -22.77 -0.21
C VAL A 162 -54.85 -21.47 -0.02
N ALA A 163 -55.54 -20.32 0.10
CA ALA A 163 -54.89 -19.04 0.33
C ALA A 163 -54.11 -19.01 1.67
N ASP A 164 -54.73 -19.51 2.75
CA ASP A 164 -54.11 -19.57 4.08
C ASP A 164 -52.86 -20.47 4.09
N LEU A 165 -52.85 -21.56 3.30
CA LEU A 165 -51.70 -22.45 3.14
C LEU A 165 -50.53 -21.73 2.45
N ILE A 166 -50.82 -20.99 1.38
CA ILE A 166 -49.81 -20.22 0.64
C ILE A 166 -49.25 -19.11 1.53
N ASP A 167 -50.11 -18.35 2.22
CA ASP A 167 -49.70 -17.25 3.10
C ASP A 167 -48.83 -17.76 4.26
N ARG A 168 -49.20 -18.90 4.87
CA ARG A 168 -48.39 -19.52 5.93
C ARG A 168 -47.00 -19.92 5.41
N ALA A 169 -46.93 -20.51 4.22
CA ALA A 169 -45.66 -20.91 3.63
C ALA A 169 -44.76 -19.72 3.25
N ILE A 170 -45.35 -18.61 2.78
CA ILE A 170 -44.62 -17.37 2.52
C ILE A 170 -44.04 -16.81 3.82
N HIS A 171 -44.85 -16.70 4.88
CA HIS A 171 -44.38 -16.22 6.18
C HIS A 171 -43.26 -17.09 6.75
N GLN A 172 -43.42 -18.41 6.71
CA GLN A 172 -42.38 -19.34 7.17
C GLN A 172 -41.07 -19.17 6.39
N ALA A 173 -41.13 -19.05 5.06
CA ALA A 173 -39.94 -18.86 4.22
C ALA A 173 -39.20 -17.53 4.51
N LEU A 174 -39.94 -16.50 4.93
CA LEU A 174 -39.39 -15.21 5.34
C LEU A 174 -38.80 -15.26 6.75
N GLU A 175 -39.46 -15.92 7.71
CA GLU A 175 -38.94 -16.10 9.07
C GLU A 175 -37.62 -16.89 9.09
N GLU A 176 -37.54 -17.97 8.31
CA GLU A 176 -36.32 -18.78 8.17
C GLU A 176 -35.13 -17.99 7.58
N LEU A 177 -35.35 -16.80 6.99
CA LEU A 177 -34.27 -15.95 6.43
C LEU A 177 -33.68 -15.01 7.49
N VAL A 178 -34.46 -14.71 8.52
CA VAL A 178 -34.08 -13.80 9.61
C VAL A 178 -33.48 -14.58 10.79
N ALA A 179 -33.80 -15.87 10.92
CA ALA A 179 -33.26 -16.80 11.92
C ALA A 179 -31.88 -17.35 11.53
#